data_AF-A0A660UE94-F1
#
_entry.id   AF-A0A660UE94-F1
#
_cell.length_a   1.000
_cell.length_b   1.000
_cell.length_c   1.000
_cell.angle_alpha   90.00
_cell.angle_beta   90.00
_cell.angle_gamma   90.00
#
_symmetry.space_group_name_H-M   'P 1'
#
loop_
_entity.id
_entity.type
_entity.pdbx_description
1 polymer ?
#
loop_
_entity_poly.entity_id
_entity_poly.type
_entity_poly.pdbx_seq_one_letter_code
_entity_poly.pdbx_strand_id
1 'polypeptide(L)'
;MRSGDRKDKPRKTPLAKLIGTVEPMSREYYEVLRRMSGEERLRIALELSEMLRAIAMEGIKAQNPDLTPEELKREMVRRMMLWHRLNSLERSSKR
;
A
#
# COMPACT_ATOMS: atom_id res chain seq x y z
N MET A 1 12.78 -29.02 31.80
CA MET A 1 12.67 -27.62 31.33
C MET A 1 13.21 -27.52 29.91
N ARG A 2 12.38 -27.23 28.91
CA ARG A 2 12.83 -26.71 27.60
C ARG A 2 11.90 -25.57 27.22
N SER A 3 12.45 -24.35 27.27
CA SER A 3 11.84 -23.12 26.75
C SER A 3 11.40 -23.38 25.31
N GLY A 4 10.12 -23.28 24.99
CA GLY A 4 9.49 -21.98 24.83
C GLY A 4 9.47 -21.64 23.33
N ASP A 5 8.88 -22.51 22.52
CA ASP A 5 8.54 -22.26 21.12
C ASP A 5 7.38 -21.24 21.09
N ARG A 6 7.68 -19.97 21.39
CA ARG A 6 6.76 -18.86 21.15
C ARG A 6 7.00 -18.37 19.74
N LYS A 7 6.36 -19.02 18.78
CA LYS A 7 6.04 -18.39 17.49
C LYS A 7 5.25 -17.12 17.83
N ASP A 8 5.90 -15.96 17.73
CA ASP A 8 5.26 -14.66 17.83
C ASP A 8 4.20 -14.59 16.73
N LYS A 9 2.95 -14.91 17.09
CA LYS A 9 1.82 -14.72 16.19
C LYS A 9 1.67 -13.21 16.02
N PRO A 10 1.75 -12.66 14.80
CA PRO A 10 1.60 -11.24 14.61
C PRO A 10 0.21 -10.82 15.10
N ARG A 11 0.18 -9.88 16.07
CA ARG A 11 -1.07 -9.33 16.61
C ARG A 11 -1.85 -8.70 15.45
N LYS A 12 -3.06 -9.19 15.23
CA LYS A 12 -3.97 -8.75 14.17
C LYS A 12 -4.41 -7.30 14.43
N THR A 13 -3.71 -6.33 13.85
CA THR A 13 -4.19 -4.95 13.81
C THR A 13 -5.36 -4.83 12.81
N PRO A 14 -6.31 -3.91 13.02
CA PRO A 14 -7.43 -3.69 12.09
C PRO A 14 -6.98 -3.40 10.65
N LEU A 15 -5.83 -2.74 10.47
CA LEU A 15 -5.25 -2.50 9.14
C LEU A 15 -4.75 -3.78 8.46
N ALA A 16 -4.11 -4.72 9.18
CA ALA A 16 -3.64 -5.98 8.61
C ALA A 16 -4.78 -6.85 8.03
N LYS A 17 -6.03 -6.64 8.49
CA LYS A 17 -7.22 -7.27 7.91
C LYS A 17 -7.63 -6.66 6.57
N LEU A 18 -7.32 -5.39 6.32
CA LEU A 18 -7.78 -4.64 5.14
C LEU A 18 -6.80 -4.73 3.96
N ILE A 19 -5.49 -4.78 4.23
CA ILE A 19 -4.43 -4.88 3.21
C ILE A 19 -3.87 -6.31 3.08
N GLY A 20 -4.36 -7.24 3.90
CA GLY A 20 -3.70 -8.51 4.18
C GLY A 20 -2.41 -8.28 4.98
N THR A 21 -2.07 -9.22 5.85
CA THR A 21 -0.65 -9.41 6.16
C THR A 21 0.03 -9.67 4.83
N VAL A 22 0.93 -8.79 4.38
CA VAL A 22 1.78 -9.09 3.24
C VAL A 22 2.64 -10.26 3.69
N GLU A 23 2.20 -11.48 3.38
CA GLU A 23 3.01 -12.67 3.54
C GLU A 23 4.36 -12.40 2.86
N PRO A 24 5.48 -12.86 3.45
CA PRO A 24 6.77 -12.70 2.82
C PRO A 24 6.67 -13.22 1.38
N MET A 25 7.05 -12.36 0.43
CA MET A 25 6.99 -12.73 -0.98
C MET A 25 7.88 -13.94 -1.23
N SER A 26 7.53 -14.72 -2.25
CA SER A 26 8.30 -15.90 -2.66
C SER A 26 9.80 -15.58 -2.82
N ARG A 27 10.66 -16.58 -2.62
CA ARG A 27 12.11 -16.40 -2.81
C ARG A 27 12.41 -15.93 -4.24
N GLU A 28 11.67 -16.47 -5.20
CA GLU A 28 11.70 -16.15 -6.63
C GLU A 28 11.46 -14.66 -6.87
N TYR A 29 10.50 -14.04 -6.16
CA TYR A 29 10.23 -12.60 -6.26
C TYR A 29 11.47 -11.75 -5.95
N TYR A 30 12.17 -12.07 -4.86
CA TYR A 30 13.38 -11.34 -4.48
C TYR A 30 14.56 -11.62 -5.40
N GLU A 31 14.64 -12.81 -5.98
CA GLU A 31 15.66 -13.13 -6.99
C GLU A 31 15.45 -12.34 -8.28
N VAL A 32 14.20 -12.18 -8.72
CA VAL A 32 13.86 -11.30 -9.84
C VAL A 32 14.27 -9.86 -9.54
N LEU A 33 13.85 -9.30 -8.40
CA LEU A 33 14.19 -7.91 -8.04
C LEU A 33 15.70 -7.63 -7.97
N ARG A 34 16.49 -8.61 -7.53
CA ARG A 34 17.96 -8.51 -7.47
C ARG A 34 18.61 -8.50 -8.85
N ARG A 35 18.00 -9.12 -9.85
CA ARG A 35 18.49 -9.12 -11.24
C ARG A 35 18.15 -7.83 -11.98
N MET A 36 17.20 -7.05 -11.47
CA MET A 36 16.80 -5.78 -12.09
C MET A 36 17.79 -4.65 -11.77
N SER A 37 17.99 -3.75 -12.73
CA SER A 37 18.63 -2.47 -12.52
C SER A 37 17.76 -1.53 -11.68
N GLY A 38 18.35 -0.44 -11.18
CA GLY A 38 17.59 0.60 -10.49
C GLY A 38 16.53 1.25 -11.38
N GLU A 39 16.86 1.46 -12.65
CA GLU A 39 15.96 2.08 -13.64
C GLU A 39 14.76 1.19 -13.96
N GLU A 40 14.98 -0.13 -14.08
CA GLU A 40 13.90 -1.08 -14.32
C GLU A 40 12.92 -1.13 -13.14
N ARG A 41 13.45 -1.13 -11.91
CA ARG A 41 12.60 -1.03 -10.71
C ARG A 41 11.82 0.28 -10.66
N LEU A 42 12.46 1.40 -11.02
CA LEU A 42 11.79 2.69 -11.07
C LEU A 42 10.68 2.72 -12.11
N ARG A 43 10.93 2.17 -13.31
CA ARG A 43 9.93 2.06 -14.37
C ARG A 43 8.69 1.31 -13.89
N ILE A 44 8.87 0.11 -13.31
CA ILE A 44 7.76 -0.66 -12.74
C ILE A 44 7.01 0.13 -11.66
N ALA A 45 7.74 0.81 -10.77
CA ALA A 45 7.12 1.60 -9.72
C ALA A 45 6.26 2.75 -10.28
N LEU A 46 6.71 3.39 -11.37
CA LEU A 46 5.96 4.45 -12.06
C LEU A 46 4.71 3.89 -12.74
N GLU A 47 4.85 2.79 -13.50
CA GLU A 47 3.72 2.13 -14.17
C GLU A 47 2.66 1.68 -13.15
N LEU A 48 3.07 1.04 -12.06
CA LEU A 48 2.16 0.64 -10.98
C LEU A 48 1.47 1.85 -10.34
N SER A 49 2.22 2.94 -10.12
CA SER A 49 1.65 4.19 -9.60
C SER A 49 0.57 4.74 -10.54
N GLU A 50 0.82 4.75 -11.85
CA GLU A 50 -0.15 5.24 -12.85
C GLU A 50 -1.42 4.38 -12.89
N MET A 51 -1.26 3.05 -12.89
CA MET A 51 -2.39 2.11 -12.85
C MET A 51 -3.23 2.32 -11.58
N LEU A 52 -2.59 2.40 -10.41
CA LEU A 52 -3.28 2.60 -9.15
C LEU A 52 -4.01 3.95 -9.10
N ARG A 53 -3.42 5.00 -9.67
CA ARG A 53 -4.05 6.31 -9.79
C ARG A 53 -5.31 6.25 -10.67
N ALA A 54 -5.24 5.57 -11.81
CA ALA A 54 -6.39 5.38 -12.69
C ALA A 54 -7.53 4.64 -11.97
N ILE A 55 -7.21 3.51 -11.32
CA ILE A 55 -8.20 2.74 -10.54
C ILE A 55 -8.82 3.60 -9.44
N ALA A 56 -8.02 4.38 -8.71
CA ALA A 56 -8.51 5.25 -7.66
C ALA A 56 -9.45 6.35 -8.19
N MET A 57 -9.10 6.98 -9.31
CA MET A 57 -9.94 8.01 -9.95
C MET A 57 -11.29 7.42 -10.39
N GLU A 58 -11.28 6.27 -11.06
CA GLU A 58 -12.51 5.61 -11.49
C GLU A 58 -13.38 5.18 -10.29
N GLY A 59 -12.76 4.70 -9.20
CA GLY A 59 -13.47 4.42 -7.96
C GLY A 59 -14.10 5.67 -7.32
N ILE A 60 -13.43 6.82 -7.37
CA ILE A 60 -13.98 8.09 -6.86
C ILE A 60 -15.15 8.56 -7.73
N LYS A 61 -15.01 8.51 -9.06
CA LYS A 61 -16.08 8.86 -10.01
C LYS A 61 -17.31 7.99 -9.82
N ALA A 62 -17.12 6.67 -9.69
CA ALA A 62 -18.23 5.74 -9.47
C ALA A 62 -19.00 6.03 -8.16
N GLN A 63 -18.31 6.55 -7.14
CA GLN A 63 -18.92 6.94 -5.87
C GLN A 63 -19.53 8.36 -5.90
N ASN A 64 -19.11 9.21 -6.83
CA ASN A 64 -19.49 10.62 -6.91
C ASN A 64 -19.63 11.02 -8.39
N PRO A 65 -20.73 10.65 -9.06
CA PRO A 65 -20.88 10.82 -10.52
C PRO A 65 -20.85 12.29 -10.97
N ASP A 66 -21.25 13.20 -10.10
CA ASP A 66 -21.43 14.63 -10.43
C ASP A 66 -20.16 15.46 -10.23
N LEU A 67 -19.03 14.86 -9.83
CA LEU A 67 -17.79 15.61 -9.64
C LEU A 67 -17.27 16.16 -10.97
N THR A 68 -16.92 17.45 -10.95
CA THR A 68 -16.10 18.04 -12.01
C THR A 68 -14.70 17.41 -12.02
N PRO A 69 -13.96 17.47 -13.14
CA PRO A 69 -12.59 16.99 -13.22
C PRO A 69 -11.66 17.59 -12.15
N GLU A 70 -11.84 18.86 -11.80
CA GLU A 70 -11.08 19.56 -10.77
C GLU A 70 -11.41 19.04 -9.37
N GLU A 71 -12.68 18.77 -9.08
CA GLU A 71 -13.12 18.22 -7.81
C GLU A 71 -12.66 16.77 -7.63
N LEU A 72 -12.70 15.98 -8.70
CA LEU A 72 -12.15 14.63 -8.71
C LEU A 72 -10.66 14.62 -8.33
N LYS A 73 -9.86 15.53 -8.93
CA LYS A 73 -8.44 15.67 -8.59
C LYS A 73 -8.24 16.07 -7.13
N ARG A 74 -9.03 17.02 -6.62
CA ARG A 74 -8.97 17.44 -5.21
C ARG A 74 -9.31 16.30 -4.26
N GLU A 75 -10.36 15.54 -4.56
CA GLU A 75 -10.80 14.40 -3.76
C GLU A 75 -9.74 13.28 -3.76
N MET A 76 -9.11 13.02 -4.90
CA MET A 76 -8.00 12.08 -5.00
C MET A 76 -6.82 12.47 -4.10
N VAL A 77 -6.39 13.73 -4.17
CA VAL A 77 -5.31 14.24 -3.30
C VAL A 77 -5.69 14.15 -1.83
N ARG A 78 -6.93 14.50 -1.48
CA ARG A 78 -7.45 14.41 -0.10
C ARG A 78 -7.36 12.97 0.43
N ARG A 79 -7.83 11.98 -0.35
CA ARG A 79 -7.76 10.55 0.03
C ARG A 79 -6.32 10.07 0.21
N MET A 80 -5.42 10.47 -0.69
CA MET A 80 -3.99 10.12 -0.60
C MET A 80 -3.33 10.70 0.66
N MET A 81 -3.62 11.96 0.99
CA MET A 81 -3.07 12.63 2.19
C MET A 81 -3.63 12.05 3.49
N LEU A 82 -4.92 11.69 3.51
CA LEU A 82 -5.51 10.98 4.66
C LEU A 82 -4.80 9.66 4.93
N TRP A 83 -4.53 8.88 3.87
CA TRP A 83 -3.77 7.64 4.00
C TRP A 83 -2.35 7.88 4.54
N HIS A 84 -1.64 8.89 4.04
CA HIS A 84 -0.30 9.24 4.54
C HIS A 84 -0.32 9.59 6.04
N ARG A 85 -1.27 10.41 6.46
CA ARG A 85 -1.45 10.79 7.87
C ARG A 85 -1.72 9.57 8.75
N LEU A 86 -2.66 8.72 8.36
CA LEU A 86 -3.00 7.51 9.12
C LEU A 86 -1.77 6.59 9.28
N ASN A 87 -0.99 6.39 8.22
CA ASN A 87 0.23 5.58 8.29
C ASN A 87 1.37 6.22 9.09
N SER A 88 1.49 7.55 9.09
CA SER A 88 2.49 8.25 9.91
C SER A 88 2.22 8.08 11.41
N LEU A 89 0.95 8.04 11.82
CA LEU A 89 0.53 7.87 13.21
C LEU A 89 0.70 6.43 13.72
N GLU A 90 0.49 5.44 12.86
CA GLU A 90 0.75 4.03 13.23
C GLU A 90 2.24 3.73 13.42
N ARG A 91 3.12 4.42 12.68
CA ARG A 91 4.57 4.22 12.77
C ARG A 91 5.21 4.89 14.00
N SER A 92 4.63 5.98 14.51
CA SER A 92 5.10 6.64 15.73
C SER A 92 4.69 5.88 17.00
N SER A 93 3.55 5.18 16.98
CA SER A 93 3.07 4.37 18.12
C SER A 93 3.85 3.06 18.35
N LYS A 94 4.78 2.69 17.45
CA LYS A 94 5.54 1.44 17.49
C LYS A 94 7.02 1.62 17.88
N ARG A 95 7.41 2.80 18.36
CA ARG A 95 8.75 3.06 18.90
C ARG A 95 8.73 3.08 20.42
#